data_AF-A0A9X8ZZH2-F1
#
_entry.id   AF-A0A9X8ZZH2-F1
#
_cell.length_a   1.000
_cell.length_b   1.000
_cell.length_c   1.000
_cell.angle_alpha   90.00
_cell.angle_beta   90.00
_cell.angle_gamma   90.00
#
_symmetry.space_group_name_H-M   'P 1'
#
loop_
_entity.id
_entity.type
_entity.pdbx_description
1 polymer ?
#
loop_
_entity_poly.entity_id
_entity_poly.type
_entity_poly.pdbx_seq_one_letter_code
_entity_poly.pdbx_strand_id
1 'polypeptide(L)'
;NGFYSINVNTEKLIHIFDPEPHLIENRFNDGKCDPAGRFWAGTTDTYGMNAAGSLYCLHNNLSVEKKVSHVNTSNGIAWSPDHTYLY
;
A
#
# COMPACT_ATOMS: atom_id res chain seq x y z
N ASN A 1 -2.17 -11.69 -0.60
CA ASN A 1 -2.05 -10.28 -0.17
C ASN A 1 -0.60 -9.89 -0.22
N GLY A 2 -0.29 -8.61 -0.44
CA GLY A 2 1.09 -8.11 -0.51
C GLY A 2 1.40 -7.29 -1.75
N PHE A 3 2.64 -6.79 -1.81
CA PHE A 3 3.22 -6.11 -2.96
C PHE A 3 3.81 -7.13 -3.94
N TYR A 4 3.57 -6.90 -5.23
CA TYR A 4 4.06 -7.74 -6.32
C TYR A 4 4.61 -6.88 -7.45
N SER A 5 5.61 -7.40 -8.15
CA SER A 5 5.98 -6.93 -9.48
C SER A 5 5.29 -7.82 -10.52
N ILE A 6 4.70 -7.23 -11.55
CA ILE A 6 4.13 -7.95 -12.68
C ILE A 6 4.98 -7.71 -13.93
N ASN A 7 5.38 -8.78 -14.61
CA ASN A 7 5.82 -8.67 -15.99
C ASN A 7 4.56 -8.71 -16.88
N VAL A 8 4.22 -7.58 -17.49
CA VAL A 8 2.98 -7.44 -18.28
C VAL A 8 2.98 -8.24 -19.58
N ASN A 9 4.15 -8.65 -20.09
CA ASN A 9 4.23 -9.44 -21.31
C ASN A 9 4.04 -10.94 -21.04
N THR A 10 4.50 -11.40 -19.87
CA THR A 10 4.46 -12.82 -19.50
C THR A 10 3.43 -13.13 -18.42
N GLU A 11 2.75 -12.11 -17.91
CA GLU A 11 1.83 -12.16 -16.76
C GLU A 11 2.46 -12.74 -15.48
N LYS A 12 3.80 -12.80 -15.43
CA LYS A 12 4.51 -13.39 -14.29
C LYS A 12 4.48 -12.42 -13.13
N LEU A 13 3.90 -12.86 -12.01
CA LEU A 13 3.94 -12.17 -10.75
C LEU A 13 5.17 -12.60 -9.94
N ILE A 14 5.90 -11.63 -9.42
CA ILE A 14 7.01 -11.82 -8.49
C ILE A 14 6.58 -11.19 -7.18
N HIS A 15 6.43 -12.01 -6.15
CA HIS A 15 6.12 -11.53 -4.81
C HIS A 15 7.29 -10.71 -4.25
N ILE A 16 6.99 -9.53 -3.72
CA ILE A 16 7.97 -8.65 -3.08
C ILE A 16 7.88 -8.84 -1.57
N PHE A 17 6.74 -8.50 -0.97
CA PHE A 17 6.55 -8.54 0.47
C PHE A 17 5.06 -8.45 0.84
N ASP A 18 4.65 -9.24 1.83
CA ASP A 18 3.37 -9.09 2.50
C ASP A 18 3.62 -8.46 3.89
N PRO A 19 3.18 -7.21 4.14
CA PRO A 19 3.39 -6.57 5.44
C PRO A 19 2.41 -7.04 6.51
N GLU A 20 1.33 -7.75 6.15
CA GLU A 20 0.25 -8.11 7.07
C GLU A 20 -0.14 -9.60 6.98
N PRO A 21 0.80 -10.57 6.91
CA PRO A 21 0.46 -11.99 6.71
C PRO A 21 -0.33 -12.59 7.88
N HIS A 22 -0.39 -11.89 9.02
CA HIS A 22 -1.14 -12.26 10.22
C HIS A 22 -2.56 -11.68 10.26
N LEU A 23 -2.90 -10.75 9.37
CA LEU A 23 -4.23 -10.13 9.28
C LEU A 23 -4.95 -10.70 8.05
N ILE A 24 -5.48 -11.91 8.21
CA ILE A 24 -6.03 -12.71 7.10
C ILE A 24 -7.23 -12.02 6.42
N GLU A 25 -8.01 -11.25 7.19
CA GLU A 25 -9.17 -10.51 6.69
C GLU A 25 -8.82 -9.13 6.11
N ASN A 26 -7.56 -8.68 6.21
CA ASN A 26 -7.13 -7.45 5.57
C ASN A 26 -6.88 -7.67 4.08
N ARG A 27 -7.16 -6.62 3.29
CA ARG A 27 -6.77 -6.53 1.89
C ARG A 27 -6.19 -5.15 1.58
N PHE A 28 -5.39 -5.06 0.53
CA PHE A 28 -5.07 -3.76 -0.07
C PHE A 28 -6.32 -3.15 -0.69
N ASN A 29 -6.36 -1.82 -0.71
CA ASN A 29 -7.47 -1.04 -1.22
C ASN A 29 -6.97 -0.05 -2.29
N ASP A 30 -6.73 1.22 -1.96
CA ASP A 30 -6.14 2.17 -2.91
C ASP A 30 -4.61 2.17 -2.86
N GLY A 31 -4.01 2.53 -4.00
CA GLY A 31 -2.58 2.81 -4.10
C GLY A 31 -2.25 3.80 -5.21
N LYS A 32 -1.13 4.50 -5.06
CA LYS A 32 -0.63 5.50 -6.01
C LYS A 32 0.87 5.69 -5.88
N CYS A 33 1.54 5.97 -6.99
CA CYS A 33 2.93 6.41 -6.94
C CYS A 33 3.02 7.88 -6.52
N ASP A 34 3.99 8.18 -5.66
CA ASP A 34 4.34 9.55 -5.33
C ASP A 34 5.24 10.19 -6.42
N PRO A 35 5.50 11.50 -6.34
CA PRO A 35 6.34 12.19 -7.32
C PRO A 35 7.80 11.69 -7.39
N ALA A 36 8.28 10.96 -6.38
CA ALA A 36 9.61 10.33 -6.37
C ALA A 36 9.59 8.89 -6.90
N GLY A 37 8.44 8.41 -7.38
CA GLY A 37 8.27 7.07 -7.95
C GLY A 37 8.07 5.96 -6.91
N ARG A 38 7.96 6.28 -5.62
CA ARG A 38 7.66 5.28 -4.59
C ARG A 38 6.19 4.90 -4.66
N PHE A 39 5.86 3.64 -4.43
CA PHE A 39 4.48 3.18 -4.49
C PHE A 39 3.85 3.16 -3.10
N TRP A 40 2.78 3.93 -2.92
CA TRP A 40 2.01 3.96 -1.68
C TRP A 40 0.76 3.11 -1.86
N ALA A 41 0.46 2.28 -0.87
CA ALA A 41 -0.76 1.47 -0.90
C ALA A 41 -1.27 1.25 0.52
N GLY A 42 -2.58 1.34 0.68
CA GLY A 42 -3.24 1.19 1.96
C GLY A 42 -4.04 -0.08 2.07
N THR A 43 -4.17 -0.60 3.28
CA THR A 43 -5.01 -1.76 3.60
C THR A 43 -6.29 -1.35 4.31
N THR A 44 -7.28 -2.24 4.25
CA THR A 44 -8.56 -2.14 4.95
C THR A 44 -8.91 -3.53 5.47
N ASP A 45 -9.58 -3.59 6.62
CA ASP A 45 -10.30 -4.78 7.02
C ASP A 45 -11.45 -5.02 6.04
N THR A 46 -11.67 -6.27 5.63
CA THR A 46 -12.70 -6.62 4.64
C THR A 46 -14.12 -6.30 5.14
N TYR A 47 -14.35 -6.38 6.45
CA TYR A 47 -15.64 -6.07 7.08
C TYR A 47 -15.73 -4.62 7.57
N GLY A 48 -14.66 -3.82 7.40
CA GLY A 48 -14.58 -2.44 7.85
C GLY A 48 -14.60 -2.30 9.38
N MET A 49 -14.22 -3.35 10.10
CA MET A 49 -14.25 -3.38 11.56
C MET A 49 -12.84 -3.12 12.13
N ASN A 50 -12.79 -2.54 13.34
CA ASN A 50 -11.59 -2.49 14.18
C ASN A 50 -10.40 -1.65 13.70
N ALA A 51 -10.55 -0.82 12.66
CA ALA A 51 -9.46 0.00 12.13
C ALA A 51 -8.17 -0.82 11.88
N ALA A 52 -8.29 -2.05 11.38
CA ALA A 52 -7.15 -2.96 11.26
C ALA A 52 -6.24 -2.64 10.05
N GLY A 53 -6.61 -1.69 9.20
CA GLY A 53 -5.83 -1.25 8.05
C GLY A 53 -4.63 -0.37 8.42
N SER A 54 -3.73 -0.20 7.47
CA SER A 54 -2.54 0.64 7.57
C SER A 54 -2.19 1.26 6.21
N LEU A 55 -1.43 2.35 6.18
CA LEU A 55 -0.84 2.90 4.96
C LEU A 55 0.63 2.52 4.88
N TYR A 56 1.05 2.01 3.72
CA TYR A 56 2.43 1.57 3.46
C TYR A 56 3.05 2.35 2.30
N CYS A 57 4.37 2.49 2.35
CA CYS A 57 5.22 2.99 1.26
C CYS A 57 6.22 1.90 0.85
N LEU A 58 6.13 1.43 -0.39
CA LEU A 58 7.14 0.62 -1.07
C LEU A 58 8.16 1.55 -1.72
N HIS A 59 9.38 1.55 -1.19
CA HIS A 59 10.50 2.33 -1.69
C HIS A 59 11.11 1.70 -2.95
N ASN A 60 11.86 2.49 -3.73
CA ASN A 60 12.47 2.06 -5.00
C ASN A 60 13.49 0.92 -4.84
N ASN A 61 14.01 0.70 -3.63
CA ASN A 61 14.87 -0.43 -3.27
C ASN A 61 14.10 -1.69 -2.83
N LEU A 62 12.78 -1.70 -3.03
CA LEU A 62 11.85 -2.76 -2.65
C LEU A 62 11.63 -2.96 -1.13
N SER A 63 12.12 -2.05 -0.29
CA SER A 63 11.76 -2.05 1.13
C SER A 63 10.37 -1.47 1.36
N VAL A 64 9.62 -2.05 2.29
CA VAL A 64 8.27 -1.62 2.65
C VAL A 64 8.29 -1.01 4.04
N GLU A 65 7.77 0.22 4.16
CA GLU A 65 7.66 0.95 5.42
C GLU A 65 6.19 1.22 5.75
N LYS A 66 5.77 0.91 6.98
CA LYS A 66 4.46 1.34 7.50
C LYS A 66 4.52 2.82 7.86
N LYS A 67 3.61 3.62 7.31
CA LYS A 67 3.56 5.07 7.51
C LYS A 67 2.43 5.50 8.45
N VAL A 68 1.29 4.83 8.37
CA VAL A 68 0.13 5.09 9.24
C VAL A 68 -0.46 3.75 9.68
N SER A 69 -0.80 3.65 10.97
CA SER A 69 -1.50 2.50 11.56
C SER A 69 -2.95 2.89 11.88
N HIS A 70 -3.79 1.90 12.18
CA HIS A 70 -5.16 2.13 12.68
C HIS A 70 -6.07 2.86 11.69
N VAL A 71 -6.02 2.47 10.42
CA VAL A 71 -6.86 3.01 9.36
C VAL A 71 -8.08 2.10 9.18
N ASN A 72 -9.29 2.67 9.18
CA ASN A 72 -10.50 1.90 8.85
C ASN A 72 -10.50 1.48 7.39
N THR A 73 -10.48 2.47 6.50
CA THR A 73 -10.48 2.25 5.05
C THR A 73 -9.50 3.20 4.42
N SER A 74 -8.34 2.69 4.02
CA SER A 74 -7.33 3.51 3.35
C SER A 74 -7.75 3.76 1.90
N ASN A 75 -8.15 4.98 1.60
CA ASN A 75 -8.65 5.44 0.30
C ASN A 75 -8.16 6.86 0.04
N GLY A 76 -8.00 7.22 -1.24
CA GLY A 76 -7.59 8.56 -1.63
C GLY A 76 -6.13 8.83 -1.27
N ILE A 77 -5.31 9.07 -2.29
CA ILE A 77 -3.91 9.44 -2.09
C ILE A 77 -3.60 10.58 -3.05
N ALA A 78 -3.24 11.74 -2.50
CA ALA A 78 -2.82 12.89 -3.28
C ALA A 78 -1.61 13.56 -2.64
N TRP A 79 -0.75 14.12 -3.49
CA TRP A 79 0.35 14.96 -3.03
C TRP A 79 0.04 16.41 -3.41
N SER A 80 0.41 17.32 -2.51
CA SER A 80 0.53 18.74 -2.82
C SER A 80 1.41 18.97 -4.05
N PRO A 81 1.16 20.02 -4.86
CA PRO A 81 1.96 20.31 -6.05
C PRO A 81 3.44 20.59 -5.76
N ASP A 82 3.79 21.01 -4.54
CA ASP A 82 5.17 21.22 -4.09
C ASP A 82 5.81 19.98 -3.44
N HIS A 83 5.08 18.86 -3.41
CA HIS A 83 5.49 17.55 -2.92
C HIS A 83 5.82 17.49 -1.42
N THR A 84 5.37 18.46 -0.62
CA THR A 84 5.67 18.53 0.82
C THR A 84 4.63 17.83 1.70
N TYR A 85 3.38 17.81 1.25
CA TYR A 85 2.25 17.16 1.92
C TYR A 85 1.67 16.01 1.12
N LEU A 86 1.29 14.97 1.86
CA LEU A 86 0.39 13.89 1.44
C LEU A 86 -0.99 14.12 2.06
N TYR A 87 -2.04 13.92 1.26
CA TYR A 87 -3.46 13.99 1.63
C TYR A 87 -4.12 12.63 1.43
#